data_AF-A0A293MC57-F1
#
_entry.id   AF-A0A293MC57-F1
#
_cell.length_a   1.000
_cell.length_b   1.000
_cell.length_c   1.000
_cell.angle_alpha   90.00
_cell.angle_beta   90.00
_cell.angle_gamma   90.00
#
_symmetry.space_group_name_H-M   'P 1'
#
loop_
_entity.id
_entity.type
_entity.pdbx_description
1 polymer ?
#
loop_
_entity_poly.entity_id
_entity_poly.type
_entity_poly.pdbx_seq_one_letter_code
_entity_poly.pdbx_strand_id
1 'polypeptide(L)'
;MGSSGSTRRVTIVNEHSPDVIKISRTEVGRPYDSRPAVDSLEARRLHHEDIRKVDSIWKERLGEVERQNQELYKLATDKFAGAVDEVGTKYVKHKCVPVCEEAQKKVLECYEKNQHQPLNCSKLVDAFTRCVHQARKDIIAQ
;
A
#
# COMPACT_ATOMS: atom_id res chain seq x y z
N MET A 1 -32.58 -39.20 15.70
CA MET A 1 -31.43 -39.29 16.61
C MET A 1 -30.62 -40.52 16.22
N GLY A 2 -29.36 -40.53 15.78
CA GLY A 2 -28.39 -39.57 15.25
C GLY A 2 -27.37 -40.41 14.46
N SER A 3 -26.90 -39.91 13.30
CA SER A 3 -26.19 -40.69 12.26
C SER A 3 -24.87 -41.32 12.71
N SER A 4 -24.65 -42.57 12.29
CA SER A 4 -23.35 -43.27 12.32
C SER A 4 -22.36 -42.60 11.37
N GLY A 5 -21.48 -41.75 11.90
CA GLY A 5 -20.41 -41.10 11.14
C GLY A 5 -19.16 -41.97 11.11
N SER A 6 -18.93 -42.70 10.02
CA SER A 6 -17.66 -43.37 9.74
C SER A 6 -16.62 -42.31 9.39
N THR A 7 -15.69 -42.01 10.31
CA THR A 7 -14.62 -41.04 10.08
C THR A 7 -13.52 -41.67 9.21
N ARG A 8 -13.68 -41.59 7.89
CA ARG A 8 -12.58 -41.81 6.95
C ARG A 8 -11.71 -40.57 6.91
N ARG A 9 -10.42 -40.71 7.25
CA ARG A 9 -9.45 -39.62 7.18
C ARG A 9 -8.87 -39.55 5.76
N VAL A 10 -9.26 -38.54 5.00
CA VAL A 10 -8.68 -38.23 3.70
C VAL A 10 -7.34 -37.52 3.93
N THR A 11 -6.26 -38.04 3.35
CA THR A 11 -4.97 -37.35 3.33
C THR A 11 -4.80 -36.73 1.95
N ILE A 12 -4.77 -35.39 1.89
CA ILE A 12 -4.46 -34.67 0.66
C ILE A 12 -2.92 -34.62 0.58
N VAL A 13 -2.34 -35.50 -0.22
CA VAL A 13 -0.94 -35.34 -0.64
C VAL A 13 -0.98 -34.35 -1.79
N ASN A 14 -0.54 -33.12 -1.52
CA ASN A 14 -0.41 -32.12 -2.55
C ASN A 14 0.94 -32.32 -3.27
N GLU A 15 0.97 -33.24 -4.22
CA GLU A 15 1.98 -33.24 -5.27
C GLU A 15 1.28 -33.48 -6.61
N HIS A 16 1.22 -32.41 -7.42
CA HIS A 16 0.98 -32.37 -8.86
C HIS A 16 -0.18 -33.22 -9.44
N SER A 17 -1.30 -32.53 -9.69
CA SER A 17 -2.51 -32.88 -10.46
C SER A 17 -2.30 -33.71 -11.75
N PRO A 18 -3.35 -34.29 -12.38
CA PRO A 18 -4.63 -34.80 -11.87
C PRO A 18 -5.03 -36.18 -12.51
N ASP A 19 -6.11 -36.76 -11.98
CA ASP A 19 -6.99 -37.74 -12.62
C ASP A 19 -6.63 -39.25 -12.63
N VAL A 20 -7.49 -39.96 -11.85
CA VAL A 20 -7.71 -41.41 -11.71
C VAL A 20 -6.89 -42.14 -10.62
N ILE A 21 -7.53 -42.38 -9.47
CA ILE A 21 -7.06 -43.29 -8.42
C ILE A 21 -7.56 -44.71 -8.72
N LYS A 22 -6.66 -45.65 -9.01
CA LYS A 22 -6.99 -47.09 -9.11
C LYS A 22 -7.06 -47.72 -7.72
N ILE A 23 -8.23 -48.17 -7.30
CA ILE A 23 -8.42 -48.89 -6.03
C ILE A 23 -8.44 -50.40 -6.34
N SER A 24 -7.35 -51.11 -6.05
CA SER A 24 -7.37 -52.57 -6.02
C SER A 24 -7.78 -53.03 -4.63
N ARG A 25 -8.94 -53.69 -4.54
CA ARG A 25 -9.51 -54.22 -3.30
C ARG A 25 -8.97 -55.63 -3.07
N THR A 26 -8.03 -55.77 -2.15
CA THR A 26 -7.71 -57.07 -1.53
C THR A 26 -8.28 -57.07 -0.12
N GLU A 27 -9.32 -57.86 0.10
CA GLU A 27 -9.97 -58.02 1.39
C GLU A 27 -9.20 -59.05 2.21
N VAL A 28 -8.12 -58.61 2.86
CA VAL A 28 -7.46 -59.41 3.90
C VAL A 28 -8.04 -58.97 5.23
N GLY A 29 -8.96 -59.77 5.76
CA GLY A 29 -9.42 -59.63 7.14
C GLY A 29 -8.21 -59.71 8.07
N ARG A 30 -7.99 -58.68 8.90
CA ARG A 30 -6.90 -58.72 9.88
C ARG A 30 -7.37 -59.44 11.15
N PRO A 31 -6.58 -60.41 11.65
CA PRO A 31 -6.69 -60.90 13.02
C PRO A 31 -6.54 -59.73 14.01
N TYR A 32 -7.21 -59.84 15.15
CA TYR A 32 -7.17 -58.84 16.23
C TYR A 32 -5.75 -58.80 16.81
N ASP A 33 -4.85 -58.03 16.20
CA ASP A 33 -3.55 -57.71 16.77
C ASP A 33 -3.79 -56.82 17.99
N SER A 34 -3.67 -57.41 19.17
CA SER A 34 -3.48 -56.70 20.44
C SER A 34 -2.25 -55.80 20.32
N ARG A 35 -2.44 -54.57 19.82
CA ARG A 35 -1.45 -53.51 19.98
C ARG A 35 -1.24 -53.31 21.48
N PRO A 36 -0.01 -53.43 22.01
CA PRO A 36 0.22 -52.96 23.36
C PRO A 36 -0.15 -51.47 23.35
N ALA A 37 -0.97 -51.05 24.30
CA ALA A 37 -1.22 -49.64 24.56
C ALA A 37 0.13 -49.02 24.94
N VAL A 38 0.89 -48.56 23.94
CA VAL A 38 1.97 -47.61 24.17
C VAL A 38 1.33 -46.45 24.92
N ASP A 39 1.90 -46.16 26.09
CA ASP A 39 1.32 -45.31 27.10
C ASP A 39 0.77 -44.01 26.50
N SER A 40 -0.56 -43.90 26.47
CA SER A 40 -1.31 -42.83 25.81
C SER A 40 -0.96 -41.45 26.40
N LEU A 41 -0.42 -41.42 27.61
CA LEU A 41 0.06 -40.23 28.30
C LEU A 41 1.41 -39.76 27.74
N GLU A 42 2.30 -40.68 27.43
CA GLU A 42 3.65 -40.37 26.93
C GLU A 42 3.61 -39.87 25.49
N ALA A 43 2.75 -40.46 24.65
CA ALA A 43 2.45 -39.94 23.31
C ALA A 43 1.83 -38.54 23.35
N ARG A 44 0.94 -38.26 24.31
CA ARG A 44 0.35 -36.92 24.51
C ARG A 44 1.39 -35.91 24.97
N ARG A 45 2.33 -36.32 25.83
CA ARG A 45 3.43 -35.49 26.31
C ARG A 45 4.36 -35.07 25.17
N LEU A 46 4.80 -36.02 24.35
CA LEU A 46 5.65 -35.75 23.19
C LEU A 46 4.96 -34.79 22.21
N HIS A 47 3.67 -35.01 21.92
CA HIS A 47 2.90 -34.11 21.07
C HIS A 47 2.79 -32.69 21.65
N HIS A 48 2.59 -32.55 22.96
CA HIS A 48 2.57 -31.24 23.62
C HIS A 48 3.93 -30.54 23.56
N GLU A 49 5.03 -31.29 23.69
CA GLU A 49 6.39 -30.76 23.56
C GLU A 49 6.66 -30.27 22.12
N ASP A 50 6.22 -31.03 21.12
CA ASP A 50 6.37 -30.64 19.72
C ASP A 50 5.54 -29.40 19.36
N ILE A 51 4.30 -29.28 19.88
CA ILE A 51 3.51 -28.05 19.75
C ILE A 51 4.25 -26.86 20.36
N ARG A 52 4.84 -27.02 21.56
CA ARG A 52 5.59 -25.93 22.22
C ARG A 52 6.81 -25.49 21.42
N LYS A 53 7.54 -26.44 20.82
CA LYS A 53 8.69 -26.12 19.95
C LYS A 53 8.24 -25.31 18.74
N VAL A 54 7.17 -25.77 18.06
CA VAL A 54 6.62 -25.10 16.88
C VAL A 54 6.11 -23.70 17.25
N ASP A 55 5.37 -23.55 18.34
CA ASP A 55 4.88 -22.27 18.84
C ASP A 55 6.03 -21.29 19.13
N SER A 56 7.09 -21.76 19.78
CA SER A 56 8.29 -20.94 20.05
C SER A 56 8.94 -20.45 18.76
N ILE A 57 9.10 -21.33 17.76
CA ILE A 57 9.71 -20.97 16.46
C ILE A 57 8.83 -19.97 15.71
N TRP A 58 7.51 -20.14 15.71
CA TRP A 58 6.60 -19.21 15.04
C TRP A 58 6.56 -17.85 15.72
N LYS A 59 6.63 -17.80 17.06
CA LYS A 59 6.72 -16.53 17.80
C LYS A 59 8.00 -15.76 17.47
N GLU A 60 9.13 -16.46 17.38
CA GLU A 60 10.40 -15.84 16.98
C GLU A 60 10.32 -15.28 15.55
N ARG A 61 9.80 -16.09 14.61
CA ARG A 61 9.60 -15.64 13.22
C ARG A 61 8.64 -14.46 13.10
N LEU A 62 7.57 -14.46 13.88
CA LEU A 62 6.61 -13.36 13.90
C LEU A 62 7.27 -12.07 14.39
N GLY A 63 8.02 -12.14 15.50
CA GLY A 63 8.75 -10.98 16.02
C GLY A 63 9.77 -10.43 15.03
N GLU A 64 10.47 -11.31 14.30
CA GLU A 64 11.41 -10.88 13.27
C GLU A 64 10.71 -10.20 12.09
N VAL A 65 9.59 -10.75 11.60
CA VAL A 65 8.79 -10.12 10.54
C VAL A 65 8.23 -8.77 11.00
N GLU A 66 7.73 -8.68 12.23
CA GLU A 66 7.24 -7.43 12.80
C GLU A 66 8.34 -6.36 12.86
N ARG A 67 9.54 -6.74 13.32
CA ARG A 67 10.72 -5.86 13.37
C ARG A 67 11.10 -5.35 11.99
N GLN A 68 11.23 -6.26 11.01
CA GLN A 68 11.58 -5.90 9.63
C GLN A 68 10.52 -4.97 9.02
N ASN A 69 9.24 -5.25 9.25
CA ASN A 69 8.16 -4.43 8.74
C ASN A 69 8.20 -3.02 9.32
N GLN A 70 8.45 -2.89 10.63
CA GLN A 70 8.61 -1.59 11.28
C GLN A 70 9.78 -0.78 10.69
N GLU A 71 10.92 -1.43 10.42
CA GLU A 71 12.08 -0.79 9.80
C GLU A 71 11.78 -0.32 8.37
N LEU A 72 11.10 -1.15 7.58
CA LEU A 72 10.67 -0.80 6.23
C LEU A 72 9.69 0.38 6.23
N TYR A 73 8.70 0.39 7.13
CA TYR A 73 7.77 1.51 7.25
C TYR A 73 8.46 2.82 7.63
N LYS A 74 9.41 2.78 8.58
CA LYS A 74 10.21 3.96 8.94
C LYS A 74 11.00 4.47 7.74
N LEU A 75 11.76 3.58 7.08
CA LEU A 75 12.55 3.94 5.91
C LEU A 75 11.70 4.51 4.77
N ALA A 76 10.53 3.91 4.51
CA ALA A 76 9.60 4.39 3.49
C ALA A 76 9.06 5.79 3.84
N THR A 77 8.71 6.01 5.10
CA THR A 77 8.21 7.30 5.60
C THR A 77 9.29 8.37 5.49
N ASP A 78 10.52 8.06 5.90
CA ASP A 78 11.65 9.00 5.84
C ASP A 78 12.01 9.36 4.39
N LYS A 79 12.04 8.37 3.49
CA LYS A 79 12.27 8.61 2.06
C LYS A 79 11.17 9.44 1.43
N PHE A 80 9.91 9.19 1.78
CA PHE A 80 8.79 9.98 1.28
C PHE A 80 8.86 11.42 1.79
N ALA A 81 9.10 11.61 3.09
CA ALA A 81 9.26 12.95 3.68
C ALA A 81 10.42 13.72 3.01
N GLY A 82 11.56 13.07 2.78
CA GLY A 82 12.69 13.65 2.06
C GLY A 82 12.32 14.03 0.61
N ALA A 83 11.63 13.16 -0.12
CA ALA A 83 11.18 13.46 -1.47
C ALA A 83 10.19 14.63 -1.52
N VAL A 84 9.29 14.74 -0.54
CA VAL A 84 8.37 15.88 -0.40
C VAL A 84 9.14 17.17 -0.16
N ASP A 85 10.17 17.16 0.69
CA ASP A 85 11.01 18.33 0.94
C ASP A 85 11.82 18.74 -0.30
N GLU A 86 12.39 17.78 -1.04
CA GLU A 86 13.08 18.04 -2.32
C GLU A 86 12.15 18.66 -3.37
N VAL A 87 10.92 18.17 -3.48
CA VAL A 87 9.92 18.76 -4.38
C VAL A 87 9.49 20.13 -3.86
N GLY A 88 9.27 20.28 -2.56
CA GLY A 88 8.94 21.55 -1.93
C GLY A 88 9.99 22.63 -2.19
N THR A 89 11.26 22.31 -1.99
CA THR A 89 12.37 23.24 -2.22
C THR A 89 12.52 23.65 -3.68
N LYS A 90 12.29 22.73 -4.64
CA LYS A 90 12.38 23.01 -6.08
C LYS A 90 11.18 23.81 -6.61
N TYR A 91 9.96 23.41 -6.25
CA TYR A 91 8.74 23.89 -6.90
C TYR A 91 7.90 24.83 -6.04
N VAL A 92 7.85 24.65 -4.72
CA VAL A 92 7.06 25.52 -3.83
C VAL A 92 7.74 26.88 -3.60
N LYS A 93 9.07 26.95 -3.73
CA LYS A 93 9.81 28.23 -3.67
C LYS A 93 9.58 29.16 -4.86
N HIS A 94 9.06 28.65 -5.97
CA HIS A 94 8.48 29.50 -7.00
C HIS A 94 7.14 30.02 -6.48
N LYS A 95 7.20 30.93 -5.50
CA LYS A 95 6.08 31.82 -5.21
C LYS A 95 5.68 32.40 -6.56
N CYS A 96 4.45 32.14 -7.00
CA CYS A 96 3.87 32.88 -8.12
C CYS A 96 3.92 34.36 -7.73
N VAL A 97 5.03 35.04 -8.06
CA VAL A 97 5.16 36.47 -7.87
C VAL A 97 4.09 37.06 -8.79
N PRO A 98 3.11 37.78 -8.25
CA PRO A 98 2.06 38.36 -9.08
C PRO A 98 2.70 39.28 -10.11
N VAL A 99 2.70 38.84 -11.36
CA VAL A 99 3.30 39.60 -12.45
C VAL A 99 2.32 40.70 -12.84
N CYS A 100 2.83 41.92 -13.01
CA CYS A 100 2.04 43.07 -13.46
C CYS A 100 0.95 43.53 -12.48
N GLU A 101 1.08 43.24 -11.18
CA GLU A 101 0.09 43.56 -10.13
C GLU A 101 -0.33 45.04 -10.14
N GLU A 102 0.65 45.94 -10.21
CA GLU A 102 0.40 47.39 -10.27
C GLU A 102 -0.36 47.82 -11.54
N ALA A 103 -0.08 47.18 -12.68
CA ALA A 103 -0.79 47.48 -13.92
C ALA A 103 -2.22 46.91 -13.89
N GLN A 104 -2.40 45.72 -13.32
CA GLN A 104 -3.72 45.11 -13.10
C GLN A 104 -4.60 45.99 -12.21
N LYS A 105 -4.06 46.46 -11.07
CA LYS A 105 -4.78 47.34 -10.14
C LYS A 105 -5.27 48.61 -10.83
N LYS A 106 -4.42 49.27 -11.62
CA LYS A 106 -4.79 50.48 -12.37
C LYS A 106 -5.90 50.24 -13.40
N VAL A 107 -5.90 49.08 -14.05
CA VAL A 107 -6.98 48.71 -15.00
C VAL A 107 -8.30 48.51 -14.26
N LEU A 108 -8.29 47.78 -13.14
CA LEU A 108 -9.49 47.54 -12.33
C LEU A 108 -10.08 48.86 -11.80
N GLU A 109 -9.25 49.71 -11.20
CA GLU A 109 -9.66 51.04 -10.71
C GLU A 109 -10.24 51.92 -11.82
N CYS A 110 -9.73 51.81 -13.05
CA CYS A 110 -10.24 52.58 -14.18
C CYS A 110 -11.64 52.10 -14.61
N TYR A 111 -11.86 50.79 -14.69
CA TYR A 111 -13.17 50.24 -15.04
C TYR A 111 -14.22 50.52 -13.98
N GLU A 112 -13.86 50.45 -12.69
CA GLU A 112 -14.76 50.84 -11.60
C GLU A 112 -15.23 52.30 -11.73
N LYS A 113 -14.33 53.19 -12.14
CA LYS A 113 -14.63 54.63 -12.35
C LYS A 113 -15.36 54.92 -13.67
N ASN A 114 -15.22 54.05 -14.68
CA ASN A 114 -15.71 54.29 -16.06
C ASN A 114 -16.64 53.17 -16.56
N GLN A 115 -17.60 52.72 -15.74
CA GLN A 115 -18.45 51.56 -16.03
C GLN A 115 -19.20 51.66 -17.38
N HIS A 116 -19.68 52.85 -17.73
CA HIS A 116 -20.40 53.09 -19.00
C HIS A 116 -19.49 53.53 -20.16
N GLN A 117 -18.19 53.75 -19.89
CA GLN A 117 -17.21 54.22 -20.88
C GLN A 117 -15.87 53.47 -20.76
N PRO A 118 -15.87 52.12 -20.88
CA PRO A 118 -14.68 51.31 -20.65
C PRO A 118 -13.52 51.60 -21.63
N LEU A 119 -13.81 52.19 -22.79
CA LEU A 119 -12.80 52.56 -23.78
C LEU A 119 -11.83 53.64 -23.29
N ASN A 120 -12.21 54.43 -22.28
CA ASN A 120 -11.33 55.40 -21.63
C ASN A 120 -10.13 54.72 -20.94
N CYS A 121 -10.25 53.43 -20.61
CA CYS A 121 -9.21 52.64 -19.96
C CYS A 121 -8.26 51.94 -20.93
N SER A 122 -8.45 52.09 -22.25
CA SER A 122 -7.66 51.41 -23.29
C SER A 122 -6.14 51.51 -23.09
N LYS A 123 -5.63 52.72 -22.80
CA LYS A 123 -4.19 52.93 -22.56
C LYS A 123 -3.64 52.13 -21.37
N LEU A 124 -4.44 51.95 -20.32
CA LEU A 124 -4.05 51.17 -19.14
C LEU A 124 -4.08 49.67 -19.46
N VAL A 125 -5.07 49.22 -20.22
CA VAL A 125 -5.18 47.84 -20.70
C VAL A 125 -4.02 47.48 -21.62
N ASP A 126 -3.61 48.39 -22.51
CA ASP A 126 -2.44 48.20 -23.38
C ASP A 126 -1.14 48.08 -22.59
N ALA A 127 -0.99 48.88 -21.52
CA ALA A 127 0.16 48.80 -20.64
C ALA A 127 0.21 47.46 -19.87
N PHE A 128 -0.93 47.03 -19.32
CA PHE A 128 -1.06 45.72 -18.66
C PHE A 128 -0.75 44.58 -19.63
N THR A 129 -1.32 44.61 -20.83
CA THR A 129 -1.14 43.59 -21.87
C THR A 129 0.33 43.47 -22.28
N ARG A 130 1.02 44.59 -22.49
CA ARG A 130 2.47 44.59 -22.77
C ARG A 130 3.29 43.97 -21.64
N CYS A 131 2.97 44.29 -20.39
CA CYS A 131 3.63 43.70 -19.23
C CYS A 131 3.44 42.17 -19.19
N VAL A 132 2.21 41.68 -19.39
CA VAL A 132 1.91 40.24 -19.43
C VAL A 132 2.64 39.54 -20.57
N HIS A 133 2.69 40.14 -21.76
CA HIS A 133 3.43 39.57 -22.89
C HIS A 133 4.93 39.51 -22.63
N GLN A 134 5.50 40.53 -22.01
CA GLN A 134 6.93 40.53 -21.67
C GLN A 134 7.24 39.43 -20.64
N ALA A 135 6.45 39.36 -19.57
CA ALA A 135 6.63 38.32 -18.55
C ALA A 135 6.50 36.90 -19.11
N ARG A 136 5.54 36.66 -20.02
CA ARG A 136 5.43 35.37 -20.71
C ARG A 136 6.68 35.04 -21.51
N LYS A 137 7.27 36.01 -22.22
CA LYS A 137 8.53 35.81 -22.94
C LYS A 137 9.68 35.50 -22.00
N ASP A 138 9.78 36.21 -20.89
CA ASP A 138 10.85 36.04 -19.90
C ASP A 138 10.79 34.66 -19.23
N ILE A 139 9.58 34.15 -18.93
CA ILE A 139 9.38 32.80 -18.38
C ILE A 139 9.73 31.70 -19.39
N ILE A 140 9.38 31.87 -20.67
CA ILE A 140 9.66 30.88 -21.73
C ILE A 140 11.16 30.86 -22.09
N ALA A 141 11.87 31.95 -21.86
CA ALA A 141 13.30 32.09 -22.16
C ALA A 141 14.23 31.60 -21.03
N GLN A 142 13.69 31.17 -19.88
CA GLN A 142 14.43 30.58 -18.74
C GLN A 142 14.52 29.06 -18.84
#